data_AF-A0ABD6C2V9-F1
#
_entry.id   AF-A0ABD6C2V9-F1
#
_cell.length_a   1.000
_cell.length_b   1.000
_cell.length_c   1.000
_cell.angle_alpha   90.00
_cell.angle_beta   90.00
_cell.angle_gamma   90.00
#
_symmetry.space_group_name_H-M   'P 1'
#
loop_
_entity.id
_entity.type
_entity.pdbx_description
1 polymer ?
#
loop_
_entity_poly.entity_id
_entity_poly.type
_entity_poly.pdbx_seq_one_letter_code
_entity_poly.pdbx_strand_id
1 'polypeptide(L)'
;MWGNRRGRANPSPGDRRTRLSLGGRRAQTPIDFAVGAGVFLLTLAFVVAFVPSLFDPFAAADTASPLVSDRVAAGLADDILAVSPAEPGVLSPACTVAFFEPDEADAVDLDEADCAANITASPAAQFHLDRDVQVVIHDLNESDPSKHPAEIPIETRNGTFENVELVRTDGDPNAVGADEVTVSQRLVSIHGDQYRLTVRVW
;
A
#
# COMPACT_ATOMS: atom_id res chain seq x y z
N MET A 1 44.21 -116.02 28.30
CA MET A 1 42.93 -116.00 29.06
C MET A 1 42.46 -114.54 29.12
N TRP A 2 41.17 -114.31 28.89
CA TRP A 2 40.44 -113.03 28.73
C TRP A 2 40.92 -111.88 29.62
N GLY A 3 40.84 -110.59 29.28
CA GLY A 3 39.94 -109.86 28.39
C GLY A 3 39.49 -108.62 29.17
N ASN A 4 40.11 -107.46 28.94
CA ASN A 4 39.82 -106.25 29.70
C ASN A 4 38.93 -105.28 28.92
N ARG A 5 37.89 -104.82 29.61
CA ARG A 5 36.70 -104.16 29.09
C ARG A 5 36.77 -102.67 29.45
N ARG A 6 36.13 -101.83 28.61
CA ARG A 6 35.66 -100.44 28.83
C ARG A 6 36.75 -99.36 28.75
N GLY A 7 36.53 -98.19 28.18
CA GLY A 7 35.32 -97.55 27.65
C GLY A 7 35.66 -96.06 27.39
N ARG A 8 35.14 -95.53 26.28
CA ARG A 8 35.38 -94.19 25.71
C ARG A 8 35.14 -93.02 26.67
N ALA A 9 35.94 -91.95 26.50
CA ALA A 9 35.45 -90.56 26.51
C ALA A 9 36.41 -89.63 25.72
N ASN A 10 35.91 -89.07 24.62
CA ASN A 10 36.39 -87.86 23.91
C ASN A 10 35.13 -87.36 23.15
N PRO A 11 34.85 -86.05 22.93
CA PRO A 11 35.71 -84.87 23.05
C PRO A 11 35.15 -83.69 23.86
N SER A 12 36.05 -82.79 24.26
CA SER A 12 35.76 -81.52 24.94
C SER A 12 34.97 -80.53 24.07
N PRO A 13 34.00 -79.79 24.65
CA PRO A 13 33.27 -78.75 23.97
C PRO A 13 33.87 -77.35 24.22
N GLY A 14 33.81 -76.48 23.21
CA GLY A 14 34.07 -75.05 23.33
C GLY A 14 34.97 -74.53 22.21
N ASP A 15 34.64 -73.50 21.44
CA ASP A 15 33.57 -72.54 21.56
C ASP A 15 33.33 -71.90 20.18
N ARG A 16 32.05 -71.82 19.81
CA ARG A 16 31.58 -71.42 18.49
C ARG A 16 31.36 -69.91 18.56
N ARG A 17 32.37 -69.10 18.19
CA ARG A 17 32.20 -67.64 18.12
C ARG A 17 31.33 -67.26 16.92
N THR A 18 30.03 -67.23 17.19
CA THR A 18 28.97 -66.57 16.44
C THR A 18 29.38 -65.14 16.12
N ARG A 19 29.53 -64.81 14.82
CA ARG A 19 29.52 -63.41 14.37
C ARG A 19 28.12 -62.86 14.59
N LEU A 20 27.89 -62.23 15.74
CA LEU A 20 26.72 -61.39 15.96
C LEU A 20 26.98 -60.03 15.30
N SER A 21 26.53 -59.91 14.04
CA SER A 21 26.13 -58.63 13.47
C SER A 21 24.90 -58.13 14.24
N LEU A 22 25.12 -57.58 15.44
CA LEU A 22 24.08 -56.93 16.23
C LEU A 22 24.06 -55.43 15.90
N GLY A 23 23.38 -55.14 14.79
CA GLY A 23 22.57 -53.95 14.60
C GLY A 23 23.25 -52.60 14.83
N GLY A 24 23.51 -51.90 13.72
CA GLY A 24 23.58 -50.44 13.68
C GLY A 24 22.29 -49.83 14.21
N ARG A 25 22.18 -49.72 15.53
CA ARG A 25 21.14 -48.97 16.24
C ARG A 25 21.75 -47.68 16.77
N ARG A 26 21.74 -46.68 15.89
CA ARG A 26 21.27 -45.31 16.16
C ARG A 26 21.69 -44.74 17.51
N ALA A 27 22.94 -44.31 17.61
CA ALA A 27 23.19 -43.03 18.26
C ALA A 27 23.68 -42.10 17.15
N GLN A 28 22.73 -41.45 16.48
CA GLN A 28 22.99 -40.21 15.77
C GLN A 28 23.77 -39.33 16.76
N THR A 29 24.96 -38.87 16.40
CA THR A 29 25.90 -38.37 17.41
C THR A 29 25.24 -37.18 18.13
N PRO A 30 25.32 -37.09 19.48
CA PRO A 30 24.83 -35.91 20.20
C PRO A 30 25.42 -34.60 19.69
N ILE A 31 26.59 -34.68 19.04
CA ILE A 31 27.28 -33.59 18.37
C ILE A 31 26.51 -33.12 17.13
N ASP A 32 26.04 -34.02 16.26
CA ASP A 32 25.23 -33.65 15.09
C ASP A 32 23.93 -32.96 15.50
N PHE A 33 23.32 -33.41 16.61
CA PHE A 33 22.13 -32.76 17.19
C PHE A 33 22.47 -31.37 17.74
N ALA A 34 23.56 -31.23 18.49
CA ALA A 34 23.97 -29.94 19.05
C ALA A 34 24.32 -28.92 17.95
N VAL A 35 25.00 -29.36 16.89
CA VAL A 35 25.32 -28.52 15.73
C VAL A 35 24.03 -28.11 15.00
N GLY A 36 23.13 -29.06 14.75
CA GLY A 36 21.84 -28.77 14.11
C GLY A 36 20.99 -27.78 14.92
N ALA A 37 20.88 -27.99 16.23
CA ALA A 37 20.17 -27.09 17.13
C ALA A 37 20.85 -25.71 17.21
N GLY A 38 22.18 -25.65 17.22
CA GLY A 38 22.94 -24.40 17.24
C GLY A 38 22.74 -23.58 15.96
N VAL A 39 22.85 -24.21 14.79
CA VAL A 39 22.57 -23.56 13.50
C VAL A 39 21.11 -23.12 13.42
N PHE A 40 20.17 -23.97 13.83
CA PHE A 40 18.74 -23.62 13.87
C PHE A 40 18.48 -22.38 14.74
N LEU A 41 18.98 -22.36 15.98
CA LEU A 41 18.78 -21.22 16.88
C LEU A 41 19.47 -19.95 16.37
N LEU A 42 20.65 -20.04 15.75
CA LEU A 42 21.30 -18.90 15.10
C LEU A 42 20.46 -18.34 13.94
N THR A 43 19.95 -19.22 13.07
CA THR A 43 19.09 -18.80 11.96
C THR A 43 17.78 -18.20 12.45
N LEU A 44 17.17 -18.77 13.51
CA LEU A 44 15.96 -18.25 14.12
C LEU A 44 16.20 -16.88 14.76
N ALA A 45 17.30 -16.71 15.48
CA ALA A 45 17.68 -15.43 16.06
C ALA A 45 17.90 -14.36 14.98
N PHE A 46 18.56 -14.72 13.87
CA PHE A 46 18.71 -13.84 12.71
C PHE A 46 17.34 -13.46 12.11
N VAL A 47 16.46 -14.44 11.88
CA VAL A 47 15.10 -14.18 11.37
C VAL A 47 14.34 -13.23 12.29
N VAL A 48 14.32 -13.49 13.60
CA VAL A 48 13.62 -12.65 14.57
C VAL A 48 14.21 -11.24 14.65
N ALA A 49 15.52 -11.09 14.48
CA ALA A 49 16.19 -9.78 14.54
C ALA A 49 16.04 -8.97 13.25
N PHE A 50 16.07 -9.61 12.07
CA PHE A 50 16.14 -8.93 10.78
C PHE A 50 14.81 -8.86 10.03
N VAL A 51 13.92 -9.86 10.15
CA VAL A 51 12.63 -9.84 9.46
C VAL A 51 11.77 -8.63 9.83
N PRO A 52 11.68 -8.17 11.10
CA PRO A 52 10.94 -6.95 11.43
C PRO A 52 11.42 -5.73 10.64
N SER A 53 12.74 -5.55 10.49
CA SER A 53 13.32 -4.41 9.77
C SER A 53 13.02 -4.40 8.26
N LEU A 54 12.68 -5.56 7.67
CA LEU A 54 12.20 -5.62 6.30
C LEU A 54 10.79 -5.04 6.15
N PHE A 55 10.03 -4.97 7.26
CA PHE A 55 8.68 -4.43 7.30
C PHE A 55 8.60 -2.97 7.77
N ASP A 56 9.66 -2.42 8.38
CA ASP A 56 9.78 -0.99 8.73
C ASP A 56 9.35 -0.02 7.61
N PRO A 57 9.74 -0.19 6.33
CA PRO A 57 9.31 0.73 5.26
C PRO A 57 7.79 0.70 4.99
N PHE A 58 7.07 -0.32 5.44
CA PHE A 58 5.62 -0.41 5.34
C PHE A 58 4.91 0.02 6.63
N ALA A 59 5.59 -0.04 7.78
CA ALA A 59 5.07 0.47 9.05
C ALA A 59 5.18 2.00 9.16
N ALA A 60 6.20 2.60 8.54
CA ALA A 60 6.33 4.05 8.42
C ALA A 60 5.42 4.66 7.33
N ALA A 61 4.67 3.84 6.59
CA ALA A 61 3.73 4.32 5.57
C ALA A 61 2.52 5.08 6.16
N ASP A 62 2.35 5.09 7.49
CA ASP A 62 1.35 5.92 8.19
C ASP A 62 1.72 7.41 8.20
N THR A 63 3.00 7.75 8.05
CA THR A 63 3.43 9.13 7.81
C THR A 63 3.59 9.34 6.32
N ALA A 64 2.62 10.02 5.70
CA ALA A 64 2.74 10.54 4.35
C ALA A 64 2.99 9.47 3.27
N SER A 65 2.01 8.58 3.01
CA SER A 65 2.08 7.62 1.89
C SER A 65 1.76 8.28 0.54
N PRO A 66 2.73 8.40 -0.40
CA PRO A 66 2.49 9.06 -1.69
C PRO A 66 1.37 8.39 -2.50
N LEU A 67 1.13 7.10 -2.23
CA LEU A 67 0.05 6.32 -2.82
C LEU A 67 -1.34 6.89 -2.52
N VAL A 68 -1.55 7.50 -1.34
CA VAL A 68 -2.85 8.10 -0.98
C VAL A 68 -3.08 9.35 -1.83
N SER A 69 -2.12 10.27 -1.88
CA SER A 69 -2.23 11.46 -2.73
C SER A 69 -2.41 11.12 -4.21
N ASP A 70 -1.73 10.07 -4.70
CA ASP A 70 -1.87 9.63 -6.09
C ASP A 70 -3.24 9.00 -6.38
N ARG A 71 -3.78 8.21 -5.45
CA ARG A 71 -5.14 7.65 -5.60
C ARG A 71 -6.20 8.75 -5.64
N VAL A 72 -6.08 9.75 -4.78
CA VAL A 72 -6.99 10.90 -4.76
C VAL A 72 -6.88 11.68 -6.07
N ALA A 73 -5.65 11.99 -6.51
CA ALA A 73 -5.43 12.72 -7.76
C ALA A 73 -5.95 11.96 -8.98
N ALA A 74 -5.73 10.64 -9.06
CA ALA A 74 -6.27 9.78 -10.11
C ALA A 74 -7.80 9.71 -10.05
N GLY A 75 -8.39 9.45 -8.88
CA GLY A 75 -9.84 9.37 -8.73
C GLY A 75 -10.55 10.67 -9.07
N LEU A 76 -9.95 11.82 -8.76
CA LEU A 76 -10.49 13.11 -9.16
C LEU A 76 -10.40 13.32 -10.68
N ALA A 77 -9.22 13.12 -11.27
CA ALA A 77 -8.99 13.41 -12.68
C ALA A 77 -9.64 12.41 -13.64
N ASP A 78 -9.76 11.14 -13.23
CA ASP A 78 -10.15 10.04 -14.12
C ASP A 78 -11.62 9.62 -13.93
N ASP A 79 -12.24 9.96 -12.79
CA ASP A 79 -13.58 9.47 -12.42
C ASP A 79 -14.50 10.62 -11.93
N ILE A 80 -14.20 11.22 -10.77
CA ILE A 80 -15.13 12.13 -10.08
C ILE A 80 -15.38 13.44 -10.84
N LEU A 81 -14.32 14.02 -11.40
CA LEU A 81 -14.42 15.30 -12.12
C LEU A 81 -14.38 15.12 -13.63
N ALA A 82 -14.16 13.90 -14.15
CA ALA A 82 -14.05 13.68 -15.58
C ALA A 82 -15.41 13.87 -16.28
N VAL A 83 -15.40 14.39 -17.53
CA VAL A 83 -16.57 14.40 -18.41
C VAL A 83 -17.09 12.99 -18.66
N SER A 84 -16.18 12.04 -18.81
CA SER A 84 -16.51 10.63 -18.93
C SER A 84 -15.32 9.74 -18.59
N PRO A 85 -15.55 8.47 -18.20
CA PRO A 85 -14.47 7.50 -18.00
C PRO A 85 -13.62 7.22 -19.25
N ALA A 86 -14.11 7.60 -20.44
CA ALA A 86 -13.39 7.42 -21.70
C ALA A 86 -12.41 8.58 -22.00
N GLU A 87 -12.55 9.71 -21.32
CA GLU A 87 -11.76 10.93 -21.50
C GLU A 87 -11.16 11.39 -20.16
N PRO A 88 -10.29 10.58 -19.53
CA PRO A 88 -9.69 10.94 -18.25
C PRO A 88 -8.87 12.23 -18.37
N GLY A 89 -8.96 13.08 -17.36
CA GLY A 89 -8.33 14.40 -17.32
C GLY A 89 -9.05 15.48 -18.12
N VAL A 90 -10.16 15.20 -18.81
CA VAL A 90 -11.05 16.24 -19.34
C VAL A 90 -12.16 16.46 -18.33
N LEU A 91 -12.21 17.63 -17.71
CA LEU A 91 -13.10 17.85 -16.56
C LEU A 91 -14.50 18.30 -16.98
N SER A 92 -15.52 17.75 -16.31
CA SER A 92 -16.93 18.14 -16.43
C SER A 92 -17.12 19.51 -15.78
N PRO A 93 -17.63 20.53 -16.51
CA PRO A 93 -17.83 21.86 -15.95
C PRO A 93 -18.74 21.87 -14.72
N ALA A 94 -19.88 21.17 -14.78
CA ALA A 94 -20.85 21.14 -13.69
C ALA A 94 -20.29 20.41 -12.45
N CYS A 95 -19.64 19.26 -12.63
CA CYS A 95 -19.05 18.52 -11.51
C CYS A 95 -17.84 19.25 -10.91
N THR A 96 -17.08 19.99 -11.72
CA THR A 96 -15.99 20.85 -11.26
C THR A 96 -16.52 21.96 -10.36
N VAL A 97 -17.58 22.68 -10.78
CA VAL A 97 -18.24 23.70 -9.96
C VAL A 97 -18.76 23.08 -8.66
N ALA A 98 -19.53 22.00 -8.73
CA ALA A 98 -20.11 21.37 -7.55
C ALA A 98 -19.06 20.86 -6.55
N PHE A 99 -17.89 20.45 -7.05
CA PHE A 99 -16.80 20.04 -6.19
C PHE A 99 -16.12 21.23 -5.51
N PHE A 100 -15.69 22.25 -6.26
CA PHE A 100 -14.91 23.36 -5.69
C PHE A 100 -15.77 24.40 -4.97
N GLU A 101 -16.99 24.62 -5.43
CA GLU A 101 -17.97 25.56 -4.88
C GLU A 101 -19.22 24.78 -4.41
N PRO A 102 -19.14 24.02 -3.30
CA PRO A 102 -20.24 23.17 -2.86
C PRO A 102 -21.51 23.96 -2.51
N ASP A 103 -21.38 25.24 -2.17
CA ASP A 103 -22.53 26.14 -1.91
C ASP A 103 -23.30 26.47 -3.20
N GLU A 104 -22.67 26.34 -4.36
CA GLU A 104 -23.26 26.56 -5.69
C GLU A 104 -23.77 25.25 -6.32
N ALA A 105 -23.65 24.10 -5.63
CA ALA A 105 -24.02 22.81 -6.17
C ALA A 105 -25.52 22.70 -6.50
N ASP A 106 -26.39 23.39 -5.76
CA ASP A 106 -27.84 23.43 -6.03
C ASP A 106 -28.18 24.24 -7.31
N ALA A 107 -27.22 25.04 -7.82
CA ALA A 107 -27.38 25.82 -9.05
C ALA A 107 -27.03 25.00 -10.32
N VAL A 108 -26.48 23.79 -10.16
CA VAL A 108 -26.16 22.88 -11.27
C VAL A 108 -27.00 21.60 -11.19
N ASP A 109 -27.35 21.02 -12.34
CA ASP A 109 -28.04 19.72 -12.37
C ASP A 109 -27.01 18.58 -12.31
N LEU A 110 -26.78 18.06 -11.10
CA LEU A 110 -25.77 17.02 -10.84
C LEU A 110 -26.11 15.68 -11.49
N ASP A 111 -27.41 15.34 -11.53
CA ASP A 111 -27.88 14.08 -12.11
C ASP A 111 -27.76 14.10 -13.63
N GLU A 112 -28.11 15.23 -14.27
CA GLU A 112 -27.94 15.39 -15.72
C GLU A 112 -26.45 15.42 -16.13
N ALA A 113 -25.59 15.99 -15.29
CA ALA A 113 -24.15 16.02 -15.50
C ALA A 113 -23.43 14.71 -15.16
N ASP A 114 -24.15 13.70 -14.67
CA ASP A 114 -23.61 12.39 -14.24
C ASP A 114 -22.49 12.54 -13.20
N CYS A 115 -22.64 13.48 -12.27
CA CYS A 115 -21.64 13.72 -11.24
C CYS A 115 -21.61 12.59 -10.20
N ALA A 116 -20.41 12.31 -9.69
CA ALA A 116 -20.23 11.31 -8.64
C ALA A 116 -21.10 11.59 -7.41
N ALA A 117 -21.56 10.52 -6.75
CA ALA A 117 -22.27 10.63 -5.49
C ALA A 117 -21.40 11.35 -4.45
N ASN A 118 -22.04 12.19 -3.61
CA ASN A 118 -21.40 12.99 -2.58
C ASN A 118 -20.30 13.95 -3.09
N ILE A 119 -20.39 14.44 -4.34
CA ILE A 119 -19.39 15.37 -4.89
C ILE A 119 -19.16 16.64 -4.04
N THR A 120 -20.17 17.06 -3.27
CA THR A 120 -20.11 18.19 -2.33
C THR A 120 -19.55 17.81 -0.96
N ALA A 121 -19.28 16.53 -0.67
CA ALA A 121 -18.56 16.14 0.53
C ALA A 121 -17.09 16.61 0.46
N SER A 122 -16.46 16.79 1.61
CA SER A 122 -15.06 17.20 1.66
C SER A 122 -14.15 16.18 0.95
N PRO A 123 -12.99 16.59 0.40
CA PRO A 123 -12.11 15.67 -0.31
C PRO A 123 -11.72 14.44 0.51
N ALA A 124 -11.39 14.60 1.80
CA ALA A 124 -11.13 13.49 2.71
C ALA A 124 -12.34 12.55 2.85
N ALA A 125 -13.55 13.11 3.03
CA ALA A 125 -14.77 12.33 3.16
C ALA A 125 -15.12 11.56 1.87
N GLN A 126 -14.92 12.17 0.71
CA GLN A 126 -15.16 11.57 -0.61
C GLN A 126 -14.33 10.31 -0.84
N PHE A 127 -13.10 10.28 -0.31
CA PHE A 127 -12.18 9.15 -0.42
C PHE A 127 -12.11 8.29 0.85
N HIS A 128 -12.96 8.57 1.85
CA HIS A 128 -13.00 7.89 3.15
C HIS A 128 -11.63 7.86 3.86
N LEU A 129 -10.98 9.02 3.93
CA LEU A 129 -9.66 9.19 4.52
C LEU A 129 -9.77 9.78 5.93
N ASP A 130 -8.94 9.29 6.85
CA ASP A 130 -8.74 9.86 8.19
C ASP A 130 -7.60 10.90 8.21
N ARG A 131 -7.43 11.61 7.08
CA ARG A 131 -6.31 12.53 6.78
C ARG A 131 -6.86 13.77 6.09
N ASP A 132 -6.19 14.90 6.25
CA ASP A 132 -6.59 16.14 5.59
C ASP A 132 -6.07 16.15 4.15
N VAL A 133 -6.87 16.69 3.24
CA VAL A 133 -6.58 16.74 1.81
C VAL A 133 -6.79 18.16 1.28
N GLN A 134 -5.83 18.68 0.53
CA GLN A 134 -6.00 19.86 -0.31
C GLN A 134 -5.96 19.44 -1.77
N VAL A 135 -6.94 19.89 -2.54
CA VAL A 135 -6.99 19.77 -4.00
C VAL A 135 -6.91 21.19 -4.56
N VAL A 136 -5.97 21.40 -5.47
CA VAL A 136 -5.83 22.69 -6.15
C VAL A 136 -5.67 22.46 -7.64
N ILE A 137 -6.41 23.20 -8.47
CA ILE A 137 -6.14 23.31 -9.90
C ILE A 137 -5.52 24.68 -10.16
N HIS A 138 -4.42 24.69 -10.90
CA HIS A 138 -3.63 25.90 -11.14
C HIS A 138 -2.99 25.87 -12.53
N ASP A 139 -2.47 27.01 -12.97
CA ASP A 139 -1.73 27.13 -14.23
C ASP A 139 -0.49 26.23 -14.25
N LEU A 140 -0.13 25.73 -15.44
CA LEU A 140 0.97 24.79 -15.62
C LEU A 140 2.33 25.29 -15.11
N ASN A 141 2.52 26.61 -15.07
CA ASN A 141 3.78 27.27 -14.70
C ASN A 141 3.75 27.88 -13.29
N GLU A 142 2.71 27.61 -12.49
CA GLU A 142 2.61 28.12 -11.13
C GLU A 142 3.73 27.55 -10.24
N SER A 143 4.34 28.42 -9.44
CA SER A 143 5.49 28.14 -8.59
C SER A 143 5.10 27.85 -7.13
N ASP A 144 3.98 28.40 -6.65
CA ASP A 144 3.39 28.08 -5.34
C ASP A 144 1.91 27.71 -5.52
N PRO A 145 1.64 26.52 -6.08
CA PRO A 145 0.28 26.09 -6.43
C PRO A 145 -0.62 25.89 -5.23
N SER A 146 -0.06 25.79 -4.01
CA SER A 146 -0.86 25.63 -2.80
C SER A 146 -1.59 26.89 -2.34
N LYS A 147 -1.14 28.06 -2.84
CA LYS A 147 -1.65 29.38 -2.45
C LYS A 147 -2.19 30.19 -3.63
N HIS A 148 -1.95 29.73 -4.85
CA HIS A 148 -2.37 30.41 -6.08
C HIS A 148 -3.18 29.44 -6.94
N PRO A 149 -4.42 29.11 -6.54
CA PRO A 149 -5.33 28.40 -7.40
C PRO A 149 -5.63 29.21 -8.66
N ALA A 150 -6.08 28.53 -9.70
CA ALA A 150 -6.73 29.19 -10.82
C ALA A 150 -8.12 29.67 -10.39
N GLU A 151 -8.41 30.94 -10.69
CA GLU A 151 -9.75 31.54 -10.59
C GLU A 151 -10.24 31.78 -12.01
N ILE A 152 -11.20 30.98 -12.46
CA ILE A 152 -11.64 30.99 -13.86
C ILE A 152 -13.16 30.98 -13.98
N PRO A 153 -13.71 31.55 -15.07
CA PRO A 153 -15.10 31.35 -15.40
C PRO A 153 -15.34 29.91 -15.85
N ILE A 154 -16.40 29.27 -15.35
CA ILE A 154 -16.84 27.95 -15.80
C ILE A 154 -18.23 28.05 -16.41
N GLU A 155 -18.30 27.81 -17.72
CA GLU A 155 -19.57 27.70 -18.43
C GLU A 155 -20.18 26.30 -18.26
N THR A 156 -21.39 26.25 -17.71
CA THR A 156 -22.21 25.04 -17.57
C THR A 156 -23.50 25.16 -18.38
N ARG A 157 -24.29 24.10 -18.46
CA ARG A 157 -25.64 24.17 -19.05
C ARG A 157 -26.60 25.07 -18.25
N ASN A 158 -26.38 25.19 -16.95
CA ASN A 158 -27.23 25.93 -16.02
C ASN A 158 -26.86 27.42 -15.94
N GLY A 159 -25.70 27.82 -16.48
CA GLY A 159 -25.21 29.20 -16.48
C GLY A 159 -23.69 29.28 -16.42
N THR A 160 -23.17 30.50 -16.33
CA THR A 160 -21.74 30.77 -16.19
C THR A 160 -21.43 31.15 -14.74
N PHE A 161 -20.45 30.48 -14.15
CA PHE A 161 -19.90 30.81 -12.83
C PHE A 161 -18.61 31.61 -13.06
N GLU A 162 -18.62 32.91 -12.79
CA GLU A 162 -17.60 33.84 -13.29
C GLU A 162 -16.23 33.73 -12.59
N ASN A 163 -16.21 33.37 -11.30
CA ASN A 163 -14.98 33.35 -10.48
C ASN A 163 -14.95 32.07 -9.62
N VAL A 164 -14.84 30.91 -10.25
CA VAL A 164 -14.72 29.64 -9.51
C VAL A 164 -13.28 29.53 -9.01
N GLU A 165 -13.09 29.56 -7.69
CA GLU A 165 -11.76 29.38 -7.10
C GLU A 165 -11.46 27.88 -7.03
N LEU A 166 -10.51 27.39 -7.82
CA LEU A 166 -10.24 25.94 -7.92
C LEU A 166 -9.34 25.44 -6.80
N VAL A 167 -9.72 25.70 -5.55
CA VAL A 167 -9.11 25.18 -4.34
C VAL A 167 -10.15 24.55 -3.43
N ARG A 168 -9.84 23.38 -2.89
CA ARG A 168 -10.65 22.76 -1.86
C ARG A 168 -9.74 22.12 -0.83
N THR A 169 -9.96 22.43 0.45
CA THR A 169 -9.10 21.94 1.53
C THR A 169 -9.93 21.39 2.69
N ASP A 170 -9.51 20.23 3.19
CA ASP A 170 -9.76 19.82 4.57
C ASP A 170 -8.68 20.48 5.45
N GLY A 171 -9.06 20.97 6.64
CA GLY A 171 -8.11 21.46 7.64
C GLY A 171 -7.25 22.67 7.23
N ASP A 172 -6.23 22.97 8.03
CA ASP A 172 -5.24 24.02 7.75
C ASP A 172 -3.99 23.39 7.10
N PRO A 173 -3.68 23.70 5.82
CA PRO A 173 -2.53 23.14 5.10
C PRO A 173 -1.16 23.59 5.63
N ASN A 174 -1.12 24.49 6.62
CA ASN A 174 0.10 24.93 7.30
C ASN A 174 0.25 24.36 8.71
N ALA A 175 -0.67 23.50 9.15
CA ALA A 175 -0.65 22.92 10.50
C ALA A 175 0.45 21.84 10.69
N VAL A 176 0.95 21.26 9.59
CA VAL A 176 1.94 20.17 9.57
C VAL A 176 3.27 20.61 8.93
N GLY A 177 4.35 19.89 9.25
CA GLY A 177 5.64 20.08 8.58
C GLY A 177 5.60 19.65 7.12
N ALA A 178 6.42 20.26 6.25
CA ALA A 178 6.46 19.92 4.82
C ALA A 178 6.89 18.46 4.54
N ASP A 179 7.59 17.83 5.48
CA ASP A 179 8.01 16.43 5.47
C ASP A 179 6.88 15.44 5.78
N GLU A 180 5.75 15.92 6.30
CA GLU A 180 4.54 15.12 6.60
C GLU A 180 3.48 15.23 5.49
N VAL A 181 3.74 16.04 4.45
CA VAL A 181 2.83 16.27 3.33
C VAL A 181 3.25 15.40 2.15
N THR A 182 2.30 14.63 1.60
CA THR A 182 2.48 14.00 0.28
C THR A 182 1.81 14.81 -0.81
N VAL A 183 2.40 14.79 -2.00
CA VAL A 183 1.90 15.52 -3.16
C VAL A 183 1.84 14.60 -4.36
N SER A 184 0.71 14.62 -5.07
CA SER A 184 0.58 14.05 -6.41
C SER A 184 -0.02 15.08 -7.36
N GLN A 185 0.31 14.97 -8.64
CA GLN A 185 -0.10 15.91 -9.67
C GLN A 185 -0.63 15.20 -10.90
N ARG A 186 -1.67 15.76 -11.52
CA ARG A 186 -2.25 15.29 -12.78
C ARG A 186 -2.43 16.47 -13.74
N LEU A 187 -2.23 16.20 -15.03
CA LEU A 187 -2.60 17.16 -16.07
C LEU A 187 -4.09 17.01 -16.32
N VAL A 188 -4.81 18.12 -16.30
CA VAL A 188 -6.26 18.15 -16.54
C VAL A 188 -6.58 19.25 -17.55
N SER A 189 -7.78 19.21 -18.12
CA SER A 189 -8.26 20.26 -19.02
C SER A 189 -9.68 20.68 -18.68
N ILE A 190 -9.91 21.98 -18.73
CA ILE A 190 -11.20 22.64 -18.51
C ILE A 190 -11.46 23.49 -19.75
N HIS A 191 -12.59 23.28 -20.43
CA HIS A 191 -12.92 23.92 -21.71
C HIS A 191 -11.84 23.83 -22.81
N GLY A 192 -10.97 22.81 -22.74
CA GLY A 192 -9.86 22.59 -23.67
C GLY A 192 -8.54 23.25 -23.28
N ASP A 193 -8.52 24.11 -22.27
CA ASP A 193 -7.30 24.69 -21.71
C ASP A 193 -6.69 23.74 -20.67
N GLN A 194 -5.36 23.63 -20.68
CA GLN A 194 -4.64 22.70 -19.81
C GLN A 194 -4.22 23.35 -18.49
N TYR A 195 -4.51 22.64 -17.40
CA TYR A 195 -4.15 22.99 -16.04
C TYR A 195 -3.45 21.82 -15.35
N ARG A 196 -2.90 22.09 -14.17
CA ARG A 196 -2.36 21.06 -13.29
C ARG A 196 -3.23 20.94 -12.06
N LEU A 197 -3.76 19.75 -11.84
CA LEU A 197 -4.40 19.36 -10.59
C LEU A 197 -3.30 18.87 -9.64
N THR A 198 -3.17 19.50 -8.48
CA THR A 198 -2.24 19.15 -7.42
C THR A 198 -3.06 18.72 -6.20
N VAL A 199 -2.79 17.51 -5.70
CA VAL A 199 -3.35 16.99 -4.46
C VAL A 199 -2.27 16.94 -3.41
N ARG A 200 -2.56 17.47 -2.23
CA ARG A 200 -1.73 17.39 -1.03
C ARG A 200 -2.49 16.62 0.04
N VAL A 201 -1.82 15.72 0.76
CA VAL A 201 -2.43 14.95 1.86
C VAL A 201 -1.50 15.00 3.06
N TRP A 202 -2.06 15.26 4.25
CA TRP A 202 -1.32 15.33 5.52
C TRP A 202 -2.13 14.89 6.74
#